data_AF-A0AAE3ZGA1-F1
#
_entry.id   AF-A0AAE3ZGA1-F1
#
_cell.length_a   1.000
_cell.length_b   1.000
_cell.length_c   1.000
_cell.angle_alpha   90.00
_cell.angle_beta   90.00
_cell.angle_gamma   90.00
#
_symmetry.space_group_name_H-M   'P 1'
#
loop_
_entity.id
_entity.type
_entity.pdbx_description
1 polymer ?
#
loop_
_entity_poly.entity_id
_entity_poly.type
_entity_poly.pdbx_seq_one_letter_code
_entity_poly.pdbx_strand_id
1 'polypeptide(L)'
;MQSSPDDSTSDVAIAESLYPFLNSSAGDVDAVLRDVQQSTRDKAREIMELRRHVCRHEGEKLVACASAMAEEFRTGGRLLAFGNGGSSTDAQDMASLFLHPGVGQRPLPAFGLTSDIAVVTALCNDVGFDVIFARQIGAFGRRHDIAVGMSTSGNSPNLLRGFDEASRRGLLTVGIAGYEGGRMAESDSIDYLFVVPSPSVHRIQEAQTTLYHALWELTLFALAEEHIPESSAMSLHAGQEIEQ
;
A
#
# COMPACT_ATOMS: atom_id res chain seq x y z
N MET A 1 -26.24 -54.01 -4.33
CA MET A 1 -25.33 -53.03 -3.71
C MET A 1 -23.91 -53.44 -4.06
N GLN A 2 -23.39 -52.93 -5.17
CA GLN A 2 -21.96 -53.02 -5.49
C GLN A 2 -21.32 -51.74 -4.93
N SER A 3 -20.41 -51.90 -3.99
CA SER A 3 -19.56 -50.84 -3.46
C SER A 3 -18.58 -50.40 -4.53
N SER A 4 -18.65 -49.12 -4.92
CA SER A 4 -17.71 -48.48 -5.85
C SER A 4 -16.28 -48.50 -5.28
N PRO A 5 -15.24 -48.73 -6.10
CA PRO A 5 -13.87 -48.71 -5.65
C PRO A 5 -13.37 -47.27 -5.49
N ASP A 6 -13.08 -46.91 -4.25
CA ASP A 6 -11.91 -46.14 -3.78
C ASP A 6 -11.56 -44.80 -4.46
N ASP A 7 -12.32 -43.75 -4.11
CA ASP A 7 -12.06 -42.33 -4.44
C ASP A 7 -10.81 -41.77 -3.73
N SER A 8 -10.34 -42.45 -2.67
CA SER A 8 -9.27 -41.96 -1.78
C SER A 8 -7.88 -41.94 -2.42
N THR A 9 -7.63 -42.77 -3.43
CA THR A 9 -6.34 -42.86 -4.11
C THR A 9 -6.11 -41.70 -5.08
N SER A 10 -7.17 -41.04 -5.54
CA SER A 10 -7.08 -39.90 -6.46
C SER A 10 -6.73 -38.59 -5.73
N ASP A 11 -7.29 -38.39 -4.53
CA ASP A 11 -7.03 -37.21 -3.69
C ASP A 11 -5.60 -37.18 -3.15
N VAL A 12 -5.04 -38.34 -2.81
CA VAL A 12 -3.64 -38.46 -2.35
C VAL A 12 -2.67 -38.07 -3.46
N ALA A 13 -2.93 -38.48 -4.71
CA ALA A 13 -2.09 -38.13 -5.85
C ALA A 13 -2.15 -36.62 -6.20
N ILE A 14 -3.30 -35.97 -6.02
CA ILE A 14 -3.45 -34.52 -6.20
C ILE A 14 -2.73 -33.76 -5.08
N ALA A 15 -2.88 -34.21 -3.83
CA ALA A 15 -2.17 -33.62 -2.69
C ALA A 15 -0.65 -33.77 -2.82
N GLU A 16 -0.15 -34.90 -3.31
CA GLU A 16 1.28 -35.11 -3.59
C GLU A 16 1.80 -34.23 -4.73
N SER A 17 0.98 -33.97 -5.76
CA SER A 17 1.33 -33.04 -6.84
C SER A 17 1.39 -31.58 -6.37
N LEU A 18 0.50 -31.18 -5.46
CA LEU A 18 0.43 -29.81 -4.95
C LEU A 18 1.44 -29.56 -3.82
N TYR A 19 1.77 -30.60 -3.06
CA TYR A 19 2.63 -30.53 -1.89
C TYR A 19 3.70 -31.65 -1.91
N PRO A 20 4.62 -31.63 -2.90
CA PRO A 20 5.63 -32.68 -3.10
C PRO A 20 6.59 -32.88 -1.91
N PHE A 21 6.60 -31.94 -0.97
CA PHE A 21 7.40 -31.99 0.26
C PHE A 21 6.77 -32.82 1.39
N LEU A 22 5.49 -33.22 1.29
CA LEU A 22 4.83 -34.03 2.32
C LEU A 22 5.45 -35.44 2.44
N ASN A 23 6.02 -35.96 1.34
CA ASN A 23 6.59 -37.31 1.27
C ASN A 23 8.08 -37.34 0.91
N SER A 24 8.78 -36.20 0.91
CA SER A 24 10.23 -36.19 0.66
C SER A 24 10.98 -36.78 1.85
N SER A 25 11.74 -37.85 1.61
CA SER A 25 12.70 -38.42 2.55
C SER A 25 13.64 -37.32 3.05
N ALA A 26 14.04 -37.37 4.32
CA ALA A 26 14.95 -36.40 4.94
C ALA A 26 16.21 -36.20 4.09
N GLY A 27 16.22 -35.16 3.26
CA GLY A 27 17.40 -34.71 2.53
C GLY A 27 18.48 -34.24 3.51
N ASP A 28 19.67 -33.90 2.99
CA ASP A 28 20.71 -33.25 3.80
C ASP A 28 20.17 -31.92 4.37
N VAL A 29 19.65 -31.99 5.59
CA VAL A 29 19.04 -30.87 6.30
C VAL A 29 20.05 -29.74 6.43
N ASP A 30 21.33 -30.04 6.61
CA ASP A 30 22.37 -29.02 6.73
C ASP A 30 22.59 -28.30 5.40
N ALA A 31 22.49 -28.99 4.26
CA ALA A 31 22.50 -28.35 2.95
C ALA A 31 21.29 -27.44 2.74
N VAL A 32 20.08 -27.94 3.04
CA VAL A 32 18.85 -27.14 2.94
C VAL A 32 18.93 -25.90 3.84
N LEU A 33 19.44 -26.04 5.06
CA LEU A 33 19.62 -24.91 5.98
C LEU A 33 20.63 -23.89 5.45
N ARG A 34 21.73 -24.32 4.82
CA ARG A 34 22.68 -23.41 4.16
C ARG A 34 22.02 -22.63 3.02
N ASP A 35 21.24 -23.30 2.18
CA ASP A 35 20.55 -22.68 1.06
C ASP A 35 19.48 -21.68 1.51
N VAL A 36 18.71 -22.03 2.55
CA VAL A 36 17.72 -21.12 3.17
C VAL A 36 18.40 -19.90 3.78
N GLN A 37 19.51 -20.08 4.51
CA GLN A 37 20.29 -18.97 5.07
C GLN A 37 20.81 -18.04 3.96
N GLN A 38 21.38 -18.61 2.91
CA GLN A 38 21.91 -17.84 1.78
C GLN A 38 20.78 -17.09 1.07
N SER A 39 19.69 -17.77 0.73
CA SER A 39 18.50 -17.16 0.11
C SER A 39 17.95 -16.01 0.95
N THR A 40 17.93 -16.15 2.28
CA THR A 40 17.44 -15.11 3.19
C THR A 40 18.35 -13.88 3.17
N ARG A 41 19.68 -14.07 3.23
CA ARG A 41 20.65 -12.97 3.13
C ARG A 41 20.56 -12.24 1.81
N ASP A 42 20.37 -12.97 0.70
CA ASP A 42 20.27 -12.38 -0.62
C ASP A 42 18.98 -11.57 -0.79
N LYS A 43 17.83 -12.12 -0.36
CA LYS A 43 16.56 -11.40 -0.35
C LYS A 43 16.60 -10.14 0.53
N ALA A 44 17.25 -10.21 1.69
CA ALA A 44 17.44 -9.06 2.57
C ALA A 44 18.31 -7.98 1.91
N ARG A 45 19.40 -8.37 1.24
CA ARG A 45 20.24 -7.43 0.49
C ARG A 45 19.46 -6.77 -0.65
N GLU A 46 18.72 -7.57 -1.41
CA GLU A 46 17.90 -7.12 -2.54
C GLU A 46 16.88 -6.05 -2.11
N ILE A 47 16.11 -6.28 -1.04
CA ILE A 47 15.13 -5.27 -0.58
C ILE A 47 15.82 -4.01 -0.06
N MET A 48 16.96 -4.14 0.64
CA MET A 48 17.70 -2.98 1.12
C MET A 48 18.21 -2.11 -0.03
N GLU A 49 18.69 -2.72 -1.11
CA GLU A 49 19.13 -2.01 -2.30
C GLU A 49 17.96 -1.35 -3.03
N LEU A 50 16.85 -2.06 -3.19
CA LEU A 50 15.63 -1.55 -3.81
C LEU A 50 15.08 -0.33 -3.05
N ARG A 51 14.96 -0.41 -1.72
CA ARG A 51 14.52 0.72 -0.88
C ARG A 51 15.44 1.94 -1.03
N ARG A 52 16.76 1.70 -1.09
CA ARG A 52 17.75 2.77 -1.31
C ARG A 52 17.60 3.41 -2.68
N HIS A 53 17.32 2.60 -3.71
CA HIS A 53 17.05 3.08 -5.06
C HIS A 53 15.79 3.94 -5.08
N VAL A 54 14.66 3.41 -4.59
CA VAL A 54 13.37 4.14 -4.56
C VAL A 54 13.51 5.46 -3.80
N CYS A 55 14.10 5.46 -2.59
CA CYS A 55 14.31 6.68 -1.81
C CYS A 55 15.09 7.77 -2.56
N ARG A 56 16.13 7.39 -3.31
CA ARG A 56 16.96 8.35 -4.07
C ARG A 56 16.23 8.99 -5.25
N HIS A 57 15.29 8.27 -5.89
CA HIS A 57 14.63 8.74 -7.11
C HIS A 57 13.25 9.35 -6.83
N GLU A 58 12.58 8.89 -5.77
CA GLU A 58 11.22 9.29 -5.43
C GLU A 58 11.14 10.22 -4.21
N GLY A 59 12.26 10.49 -3.54
CA GLY A 59 12.30 11.23 -2.26
C GLY A 59 11.64 12.62 -2.32
N GLU A 60 11.96 13.42 -3.34
CA GLU A 60 11.35 14.76 -3.51
C GLU A 60 9.85 14.66 -3.81
N LYS A 61 9.47 13.68 -4.65
CA LYS A 61 8.07 13.41 -5.00
C LYS A 61 7.26 12.95 -3.78
N LEU A 62 7.85 12.16 -2.89
CA LEU A 62 7.24 11.74 -1.62
C LEU A 62 6.90 12.93 -0.74
N VAL A 63 7.83 13.88 -0.59
CA VAL A 63 7.61 15.10 0.20
C VAL A 63 6.49 15.94 -0.42
N ALA A 64 6.53 16.18 -1.73
CA ALA A 64 5.49 16.93 -2.43
C ALA A 64 4.10 16.28 -2.31
N CYS A 65 4.02 14.96 -2.48
CA CYS A 65 2.79 14.19 -2.32
C CYS A 65 2.26 14.28 -0.88
N ALA A 66 3.13 14.14 0.11
CA ALA A 66 2.75 14.24 1.52
C ALA A 66 2.23 15.64 1.89
N SER A 67 2.84 16.71 1.36
CA SER A 67 2.34 18.08 1.52
C SER A 67 0.95 18.25 0.88
N ALA A 68 0.72 17.69 -0.30
CA ALA A 68 -0.59 17.71 -0.95
C ALA A 68 -1.64 16.93 -0.15
N MET A 69 -1.29 15.73 0.35
CA MET A 69 -2.16 14.94 1.22
C MET A 69 -2.51 15.69 2.51
N ALA A 70 -1.53 16.36 3.12
CA ALA A 70 -1.75 17.17 4.32
C ALA A 70 -2.76 18.29 4.05
N GLU A 71 -2.66 18.97 2.90
CA GLU A 71 -3.62 20.01 2.51
C GLU A 71 -5.04 19.46 2.33
N GLU A 72 -5.19 18.31 1.66
CA GLU A 72 -6.49 17.68 1.52
C GLU A 72 -7.09 17.29 2.89
N PHE A 73 -6.28 16.79 3.83
CA PHE A 73 -6.75 16.57 5.20
C PHE A 73 -7.16 17.87 5.92
N ARG A 74 -6.43 18.99 5.73
CA ARG A 74 -6.79 20.30 6.32
C ARG A 74 -8.14 20.80 5.84
N THR A 75 -8.47 20.57 4.57
CA THR A 75 -9.77 20.95 3.99
C THR A 75 -10.92 20.02 4.43
N GLY A 76 -10.64 19.01 5.25
CA GLY A 76 -11.62 18.03 5.73
C GLY A 76 -11.77 16.80 4.83
N GLY A 77 -10.84 16.62 3.90
CA GLY A 77 -10.69 15.44 3.06
C GLY A 77 -10.42 14.18 3.87
N ARG A 78 -10.72 13.03 3.24
CA ARG A 78 -10.58 11.71 3.82
C ARG A 78 -9.77 10.82 2.89
N LEU A 79 -9.03 9.88 3.44
CA LEU A 79 -8.26 8.91 2.67
C LEU A 79 -9.10 7.66 2.35
N LEU A 80 -9.15 7.29 1.07
CA LEU A 80 -9.72 6.05 0.55
C LEU A 80 -8.59 5.21 -0.04
N ALA A 81 -8.12 4.21 0.70
CA ALA A 81 -7.05 3.31 0.27
C ALA A 81 -7.59 2.02 -0.33
N PHE A 82 -6.97 1.53 -1.40
CA PHE A 82 -7.41 0.32 -2.09
C PHE A 82 -6.29 -0.43 -2.81
N GLY A 83 -6.48 -1.74 -2.99
CA GLY A 83 -5.50 -2.63 -3.61
C GLY A 83 -6.01 -4.06 -3.69
N ASN A 84 -5.31 -4.92 -4.44
CA ASN A 84 -5.66 -6.34 -4.59
C ASN A 84 -4.65 -7.24 -3.84
N GLY A 85 -5.09 -8.41 -3.37
CA GLY A 85 -4.21 -9.38 -2.72
C GLY A 85 -3.50 -8.80 -1.50
N GLY A 86 -2.18 -9.02 -1.39
CA GLY A 86 -1.37 -8.43 -0.31
C GLY A 86 -1.40 -6.89 -0.28
N SER A 87 -1.56 -6.24 -1.43
CA SER A 87 -1.71 -4.77 -1.48
C SER A 87 -3.05 -4.31 -0.89
N SER A 88 -4.03 -5.20 -0.75
CA SER A 88 -5.27 -4.88 -0.01
C SER A 88 -5.03 -4.80 1.50
N THR A 89 -4.12 -5.63 2.03
CA THR A 89 -3.67 -5.57 3.43
C THR A 89 -2.87 -4.30 3.69
N ASP A 90 -1.97 -3.92 2.77
CA ASP A 90 -1.25 -2.64 2.86
C ASP A 90 -2.18 -1.42 2.81
N ALA A 91 -3.22 -1.45 1.97
CA ALA A 91 -4.22 -0.40 1.93
C ALA A 91 -4.99 -0.27 3.25
N GLN A 92 -5.30 -1.39 3.90
CA GLN A 92 -5.93 -1.39 5.22
C GLN A 92 -4.97 -0.90 6.31
N ASP A 93 -3.70 -1.30 6.28
CA ASP A 93 -2.68 -0.83 7.22
C ASP A 93 -2.49 0.68 7.11
N MET A 94 -2.33 1.21 5.90
CA MET A 94 -2.23 2.65 5.66
C MET A 94 -3.43 3.41 6.23
N ALA A 95 -4.66 2.93 5.98
CA ALA A 95 -5.85 3.55 6.55
C ALA A 95 -5.84 3.51 8.10
N SER A 96 -5.38 2.40 8.69
CA SER A 96 -5.25 2.27 10.15
C SER A 96 -4.22 3.23 10.74
N LEU A 97 -3.09 3.46 10.07
CA LEU A 97 -2.05 4.41 10.51
C LEU A 97 -2.58 5.84 10.59
N PHE A 98 -3.42 6.26 9.64
CA PHE A 98 -4.07 7.58 9.69
C PHE A 98 -5.17 7.67 10.75
N LEU A 99 -5.94 6.59 10.96
CA LEU A 99 -6.94 6.52 12.04
C LEU A 99 -6.32 6.51 13.43
N HIS A 100 -5.13 5.92 13.58
CA HIS A 100 -4.44 5.74 14.87
C HIS A 100 -2.98 6.22 14.80
N PRO A 101 -2.75 7.53 14.62
CA PRO A 101 -1.42 8.08 14.30
C PRO A 101 -0.43 8.12 15.48
N GLY A 102 -0.77 7.49 16.60
CA GLY A 102 0.03 7.47 17.81
C GLY A 102 -0.26 8.60 18.79
N VAL A 103 0.50 8.63 19.89
CA VAL A 103 0.27 9.54 21.01
C VAL A 103 0.56 10.98 20.60
N GLY A 104 -0.35 11.90 20.93
CA GLY A 104 -0.19 13.33 20.67
C GLY A 104 -0.57 13.76 19.24
N GLN A 105 -0.89 12.81 18.35
CA GLN A 105 -1.36 13.08 17.00
C GLN A 105 -2.89 12.95 16.91
N ARG A 106 -3.53 13.83 16.13
CA ARG A 106 -4.99 13.78 15.93
C ARG A 106 -5.34 12.70 14.90
N PRO A 107 -6.30 11.79 15.19
CA PRO A 107 -6.84 10.86 14.20
C PRO A 107 -7.34 11.55 12.93
N LEU A 108 -6.99 10.97 11.77
CA LEU A 108 -7.39 11.45 10.46
C LEU A 108 -8.35 10.46 9.80
N PRO A 109 -9.40 10.93 9.12
CA PRO A 109 -10.42 10.06 8.55
C PRO A 109 -9.87 9.27 7.36
N ALA A 110 -9.78 7.95 7.50
CA ALA A 110 -9.24 7.06 6.49
C ALA A 110 -10.00 5.73 6.43
N PHE A 111 -10.14 5.16 5.23
CA PHE A 111 -10.88 3.92 4.99
C PHE A 111 -10.16 3.04 3.96
N GLY A 112 -10.01 1.75 4.27
CA GLY A 112 -9.65 0.74 3.28
C GLY A 112 -10.90 0.23 2.55
N LEU A 113 -10.95 0.36 1.22
CA LEU A 113 -12.12 -0.05 0.41
C LEU A 113 -12.28 -1.58 0.28
N THR A 114 -11.38 -2.36 0.88
CA THR A 114 -11.45 -3.82 0.96
C THR A 114 -11.84 -4.32 2.35
N SER A 115 -12.07 -3.42 3.32
CA SER A 115 -12.36 -3.81 4.71
C SER A 115 -13.75 -4.41 4.91
N ASP A 116 -14.75 -3.96 4.14
CA ASP A 116 -16.11 -4.50 4.21
C ASP A 116 -16.27 -5.65 3.20
N ILE A 117 -16.13 -6.88 3.71
CA ILE A 117 -16.24 -8.08 2.88
C ILE A 117 -17.64 -8.26 2.29
N ALA A 118 -18.70 -7.76 2.94
CA ALA A 118 -20.06 -7.85 2.41
C ALA A 118 -20.21 -6.96 1.17
N VAL A 119 -19.67 -5.73 1.22
CA VAL A 119 -19.64 -4.82 0.07
C VAL A 119 -18.80 -5.40 -1.07
N VAL A 120 -17.59 -5.90 -0.76
CA VAL A 120 -16.70 -6.48 -1.77
C VAL A 120 -17.37 -7.67 -2.47
N THR A 121 -17.90 -8.63 -1.70
CA THR A 121 -18.51 -9.84 -2.28
C THR A 121 -19.78 -9.54 -3.08
N ALA A 122 -20.63 -8.62 -2.61
CA ALA A 122 -21.81 -8.19 -3.36
C ALA A 122 -21.45 -7.53 -4.70
N LEU A 123 -20.50 -6.60 -4.71
CA LEU A 123 -20.05 -5.95 -5.95
C LEU A 123 -19.40 -6.93 -6.91
N CYS A 124 -18.57 -7.84 -6.41
CA CYS A 124 -17.95 -8.90 -7.21
C CYS A 124 -18.98 -9.80 -7.88
N ASN A 125 -20.01 -10.23 -7.13
CA ASN A 125 -21.04 -11.16 -7.61
C ASN A 125 -22.03 -10.49 -8.58
N ASP A 126 -22.53 -9.31 -8.22
CA ASP A 126 -23.70 -8.71 -8.89
C ASP A 126 -23.31 -7.75 -10.03
N VAL A 127 -22.10 -7.19 -10.00
CA VAL A 127 -21.67 -6.14 -10.95
C VAL A 127 -20.38 -6.50 -11.67
N GLY A 128 -19.43 -7.11 -10.96
CA GLY A 128 -18.15 -7.55 -11.47
C GLY A 128 -16.96 -6.96 -10.73
N PHE A 129 -15.90 -7.76 -10.64
CA PHE A 129 -14.67 -7.42 -9.92
C PHE A 129 -13.98 -6.14 -10.43
N ASP A 130 -14.13 -5.85 -11.73
CA ASP A 130 -13.52 -4.68 -12.38
C ASP A 130 -14.01 -3.33 -11.83
N VAL A 131 -15.14 -3.25 -11.14
CA VAL A 131 -15.69 -1.96 -10.69
C VAL A 131 -15.76 -1.82 -9.18
N ILE A 132 -15.18 -2.74 -8.42
CA ILE A 132 -15.31 -2.79 -6.95
C ILE A 132 -14.83 -1.50 -6.26
N PHE A 133 -13.77 -0.87 -6.77
CA PHE A 133 -13.24 0.38 -6.21
C PHE A 133 -13.98 1.59 -6.77
N ALA A 134 -14.18 1.64 -8.09
CA ALA A 134 -14.92 2.73 -8.74
C ALA A 134 -16.34 2.91 -8.16
N ARG A 135 -17.06 1.82 -7.85
CA ARG A 135 -18.39 1.90 -7.24
C ARG A 135 -18.36 2.52 -5.84
N GLN A 136 -17.39 2.12 -5.02
CA GLN A 136 -17.25 2.63 -3.65
C GLN A 136 -16.77 4.09 -3.64
N ILE A 137 -15.78 4.44 -4.46
CA ILE A 137 -15.36 5.85 -4.66
C ILE A 137 -16.54 6.67 -5.22
N GLY A 138 -17.33 6.07 -6.10
CA GLY A 138 -18.55 6.67 -6.63
C GLY A 138 -19.61 7.00 -5.57
N ALA A 139 -19.72 6.18 -4.54
CA ALA A 139 -20.67 6.37 -3.45
C ALA A 139 -20.15 7.32 -2.37
N PHE A 140 -18.88 7.17 -1.99
CA PHE A 140 -18.32 7.83 -0.82
C PHE A 140 -17.45 9.04 -1.14
N GLY A 141 -16.78 9.05 -2.29
CA GLY A 141 -15.76 10.04 -2.65
C GLY A 141 -16.34 11.42 -2.94
N ARG A 142 -15.66 12.43 -2.41
CA ARG A 142 -15.96 13.86 -2.55
C ARG A 142 -14.72 14.60 -3.04
N ARG A 143 -14.92 15.77 -3.63
CA ARG A 143 -13.80 16.69 -3.90
C ARG A 143 -13.00 16.89 -2.62
N HIS A 144 -11.67 16.92 -2.75
CA HIS A 144 -10.71 17.01 -1.65
C HIS A 144 -10.52 15.73 -0.82
N ASP A 145 -11.22 14.63 -1.11
CA ASP A 145 -10.79 13.33 -0.57
C ASP A 145 -9.50 12.87 -1.30
N ILE A 146 -8.79 11.91 -0.71
CA ILE A 146 -7.54 11.33 -1.22
C ILE A 146 -7.83 9.89 -1.61
N ALA A 147 -7.41 9.48 -2.80
CA ALA A 147 -7.50 8.10 -3.28
C ALA A 147 -6.09 7.51 -3.41
N VAL A 148 -5.77 6.50 -2.58
CA VAL A 148 -4.47 5.81 -2.64
C VAL A 148 -4.65 4.37 -3.14
N GLY A 149 -4.18 4.08 -4.34
CA GLY A 149 -4.29 2.76 -4.97
C GLY A 149 -2.95 2.06 -5.12
N MET A 150 -2.91 0.77 -4.76
CA MET A 150 -1.69 -0.04 -4.74
C MET A 150 -1.81 -1.29 -5.64
N SER A 151 -0.96 -1.36 -6.67
CA SER A 151 -0.97 -2.43 -7.67
C SER A 151 0.44 -2.91 -7.97
N THR A 152 0.84 -4.10 -7.51
CA THR A 152 2.19 -4.61 -7.79
C THR A 152 2.52 -4.70 -9.28
N SER A 153 1.53 -4.85 -10.16
CA SER A 153 1.69 -4.87 -11.62
C SER A 153 1.45 -3.53 -12.31
N GLY A 154 0.77 -2.57 -11.66
CA GLY A 154 0.26 -1.37 -12.31
C GLY A 154 -0.84 -1.59 -13.37
N ASN A 155 -1.33 -2.83 -13.54
CA ASN A 155 -2.20 -3.20 -14.67
C ASN A 155 -3.63 -3.60 -14.26
N SER A 156 -3.93 -3.65 -12.97
CA SER A 156 -5.21 -4.10 -12.44
C SER A 156 -6.39 -3.23 -12.94
N PRO A 157 -7.33 -3.78 -13.74
CA PRO A 157 -8.41 -2.98 -14.33
C PRO A 157 -9.30 -2.30 -13.29
N ASN A 158 -9.51 -2.95 -12.15
CA ASN A 158 -10.30 -2.41 -11.05
C ASN A 158 -9.65 -1.20 -10.37
N LEU A 159 -8.31 -1.15 -10.29
CA LEU A 159 -7.61 0.01 -9.75
C LEU A 159 -7.67 1.17 -10.73
N LEU A 160 -7.43 0.94 -12.02
CA LEU A 160 -7.49 1.98 -13.05
C LEU A 160 -8.87 2.66 -13.08
N ARG A 161 -9.96 1.86 -13.09
CA ARG A 161 -11.32 2.39 -13.01
C ARG A 161 -11.58 3.14 -11.69
N GLY A 162 -10.94 2.72 -10.60
CA GLY A 162 -10.99 3.42 -9.32
C GLY A 162 -10.34 4.81 -9.39
N PHE A 163 -9.15 4.89 -9.97
CA PHE A 163 -8.45 6.16 -10.21
C PHE A 163 -9.22 7.07 -11.16
N ASP A 164 -9.77 6.55 -12.26
CA ASP A 164 -10.60 7.33 -13.18
C ASP A 164 -11.79 7.98 -12.46
N GLU A 165 -12.49 7.22 -11.62
CA GLU A 165 -13.62 7.74 -10.85
C GLU A 165 -13.18 8.74 -9.76
N ALA A 166 -12.02 8.53 -9.13
CA ALA A 166 -11.46 9.44 -8.15
C ALA A 166 -11.08 10.80 -8.78
N SER A 167 -10.33 10.76 -9.87
CA SER A 167 -9.92 11.94 -10.65
C SER A 167 -11.14 12.72 -11.14
N ARG A 168 -12.15 12.03 -11.70
CA ARG A 168 -13.41 12.66 -12.15
C ARG A 168 -14.15 13.42 -11.05
N ARG A 169 -13.95 13.04 -9.78
CA ARG A 169 -14.57 13.68 -8.60
C ARG A 169 -13.71 14.76 -7.97
N GLY A 170 -12.48 14.96 -8.45
CA GLY A 170 -11.52 15.89 -7.89
C GLY A 170 -10.96 15.42 -6.55
N LEU A 171 -10.71 14.11 -6.43
CA LEU A 171 -9.87 13.57 -5.37
C LEU A 171 -8.39 13.73 -5.77
N LEU A 172 -7.52 13.93 -4.79
CA LEU A 172 -6.09 13.74 -4.98
C LEU A 172 -5.80 12.24 -5.20
N THR A 173 -5.13 11.89 -6.27
CA THR A 173 -4.90 10.50 -6.68
C THR A 173 -3.44 10.09 -6.54
N VAL A 174 -3.19 9.03 -5.76
CA VAL A 174 -1.84 8.52 -5.46
C VAL A 174 -1.75 7.04 -5.81
N GLY A 175 -0.85 6.70 -6.72
CA GLY A 175 -0.57 5.34 -7.14
C GLY A 175 0.76 4.81 -6.62
N ILE A 176 0.76 3.56 -6.15
CA ILE A 176 1.99 2.79 -5.94
C ILE A 176 1.95 1.56 -6.85
N ALA A 177 2.96 1.42 -7.71
CA ALA A 177 3.07 0.33 -8.67
C ALA A 177 4.44 -0.33 -8.65
N GLY A 178 4.51 -1.58 -9.13
CA GLY A 178 5.78 -2.29 -9.34
C GLY A 178 6.17 -2.39 -10.81
N TYR A 179 7.23 -3.14 -11.08
CA TYR A 179 7.82 -3.30 -12.42
C TYR A 179 8.14 -1.94 -13.05
N GLU A 180 7.53 -1.63 -14.20
CA GLU A 180 7.68 -0.37 -14.93
C GLU A 180 6.43 0.54 -14.76
N GLY A 181 5.57 0.23 -13.79
CA GLY A 181 4.35 1.00 -13.49
C GLY A 181 3.13 0.62 -14.33
N GLY A 182 3.31 -0.12 -15.43
CA GLY A 182 2.22 -0.64 -16.27
C GLY A 182 1.27 0.45 -16.76
N ARG A 183 0.00 0.11 -16.93
CA ARG A 183 -1.05 1.05 -17.36
C ARG A 183 -1.27 2.22 -16.39
N MET A 184 -0.88 2.10 -15.12
CA MET A 184 -0.91 3.22 -14.18
C MET A 184 0.09 4.32 -14.56
N ALA A 185 1.24 3.96 -15.17
CA ALA A 185 2.23 4.95 -15.64
C ALA A 185 1.77 5.75 -16.87
N GLU A 186 0.76 5.25 -17.58
CA GLU A 186 0.16 5.87 -18.76
C GLU A 186 -1.14 6.63 -18.42
N SER A 187 -1.56 6.63 -17.16
CA SER A 187 -2.86 7.16 -16.74
C SER A 187 -2.77 8.63 -16.36
N ASP A 188 -3.58 9.46 -17.02
CA ASP A 188 -3.78 10.88 -16.65
C ASP A 188 -4.66 11.03 -15.38
N SER A 189 -5.17 9.93 -14.83
CA SER A 189 -6.03 9.90 -13.64
C SER A 189 -5.25 9.76 -12.33
N ILE A 190 -3.92 9.84 -12.37
CA ILE A 190 -3.02 9.67 -11.21
C ILE A 190 -2.09 10.89 -11.09
N ASP A 191 -2.27 11.69 -10.04
CA ASP A 191 -1.46 12.89 -9.77
C ASP A 191 -0.03 12.53 -9.32
N TYR A 192 0.09 11.54 -8.44
CA TYR A 192 1.38 11.06 -7.92
C TYR A 192 1.51 9.56 -8.13
N LEU A 193 2.47 9.14 -8.96
CA LEU A 193 2.81 7.73 -9.14
C LEU A 193 4.22 7.44 -8.63
N PHE A 194 4.30 6.42 -7.76
CA PHE A 194 5.54 5.84 -7.26
C PHE A 194 5.74 4.44 -7.87
N VAL A 195 6.81 4.25 -8.63
CA VAL A 195 7.13 2.97 -9.26
C VAL A 195 8.28 2.29 -8.53
N VAL A 196 8.08 1.03 -8.14
CA VAL A 196 9.08 0.19 -7.51
C VAL A 196 9.67 -0.76 -8.57
N PRO A 197 10.89 -0.49 -9.08
CA PRO A 197 11.46 -1.22 -10.20
C PRO A 197 12.05 -2.56 -9.74
N SER A 198 11.19 -3.56 -9.65
CA SER A 198 11.57 -4.93 -9.27
C SER A 198 10.76 -5.95 -10.07
N PRO A 199 11.36 -7.07 -10.50
CA PRO A 199 10.63 -8.18 -11.11
C PRO A 199 9.91 -9.06 -10.08
N SER A 200 10.24 -8.91 -8.79
CA SER A 200 9.72 -9.71 -7.69
C SER A 200 8.55 -9.00 -7.00
N VAL A 201 7.36 -9.60 -7.07
CA VAL A 201 6.14 -9.12 -6.37
C VAL A 201 6.37 -8.95 -4.88
N HIS A 202 7.10 -9.88 -4.24
CA HIS A 202 7.41 -9.81 -2.81
C HIS A 202 8.25 -8.60 -2.45
N ARG A 203 9.27 -8.29 -3.26
CA ARG A 203 10.10 -7.09 -3.07
C ARG A 203 9.33 -5.80 -3.34
N ILE A 204 8.43 -5.83 -4.34
CA ILE A 204 7.54 -4.70 -4.62
C ILE A 204 6.69 -4.40 -3.39
N GLN A 205 6.06 -5.41 -2.78
CA GLN A 205 5.24 -5.25 -1.58
C GLN A 205 6.05 -4.73 -0.39
N GLU A 206 7.24 -5.28 -0.13
CA GLU A 206 8.10 -4.82 0.97
C GLU A 206 8.56 -3.35 0.82
N ALA A 207 8.78 -2.88 -0.42
CA ALA A 207 9.12 -1.49 -0.70
C ALA A 207 7.88 -0.59 -0.71
N GLN A 208 6.74 -1.09 -1.18
CA GLN A 208 5.44 -0.44 -1.06
C GLN A 208 5.11 -0.14 0.40
N THR A 209 5.37 -1.08 1.32
CA THR A 209 5.25 -0.83 2.77
C THR A 209 6.09 0.36 3.23
N THR A 210 7.35 0.43 2.80
CA THR A 210 8.22 1.57 3.13
C THR A 210 7.68 2.88 2.56
N LEU A 211 7.15 2.87 1.33
CA LEU A 211 6.60 4.05 0.68
C LEU A 211 5.39 4.61 1.42
N TYR A 212 4.39 3.78 1.75
CA TYR A 212 3.20 4.31 2.42
C TYR A 212 3.45 4.67 3.89
N HIS A 213 4.39 4.01 4.58
CA HIS A 213 4.84 4.44 5.91
C HIS A 213 5.51 5.82 5.84
N ALA A 214 6.40 6.03 4.87
CA ALA A 214 7.04 7.32 4.67
C ALA A 214 6.03 8.41 4.30
N LEU A 215 5.07 8.13 3.41
CA LEU A 215 3.99 9.07 3.09
C LEU A 215 3.17 9.43 4.32
N TRP A 216 2.80 8.44 5.14
CA TRP A 216 2.07 8.68 6.38
C TRP A 216 2.86 9.57 7.35
N GLU A 217 4.11 9.22 7.65
CA GLU A 217 4.96 10.03 8.54
C GLU A 217 5.12 11.47 8.02
N LEU A 218 5.52 11.63 6.75
CA LEU A 218 5.71 12.94 6.14
C LEU A 218 4.41 13.76 6.11
N THR A 219 3.26 13.12 5.91
CA THR A 219 1.95 13.82 5.94
C THR A 219 1.66 14.33 7.35
N LEU A 220 1.94 13.54 8.39
CA LEU A 220 1.79 13.99 9.78
C LEU A 220 2.76 15.13 10.12
N PHE A 221 4.00 15.06 9.65
CA PHE A 221 4.97 16.16 9.82
C PHE A 221 4.47 17.45 9.17
N ALA A 222 4.01 17.38 7.90
CA ALA A 222 3.48 18.53 7.18
C ALA A 222 2.23 19.14 7.86
N LEU A 223 1.39 18.33 8.49
CA LEU A 223 0.24 18.80 9.29
C LEU A 223 0.68 19.51 10.59
N ALA A 224 1.81 19.10 11.17
CA ALA A 224 2.31 19.65 12.44
C ALA A 224 3.09 20.96 12.27
N GLU A 225 3.85 21.14 11.18
CA GLU A 225 4.70 22.33 10.97
C GLU A 225 3.91 23.65 10.96
N GLU A 226 2.66 23.66 10.49
CA GLU A 226 1.80 24.86 10.52
C GLU A 226 1.08 25.07 11.86
N HIS A 227 1.11 24.10 12.78
CA HIS A 227 0.52 24.21 14.11
C HIS A 227 1.46 24.84 15.14
N ILE A 228 2.69 25.24 14.77
CA ILE A 228 3.56 26.04 15.63
C ILE A 228 2.99 27.46 15.69
N PRO A 229 2.40 27.91 16.82
CA PRO A 229 1.96 29.29 16.94
C PRO A 229 3.19 30.19 16.90
N GLU A 230 3.17 31.26 16.10
CA GLU A 230 4.26 32.25 16.00
C GLU A 230 4.77 32.76 17.38
N SER A 231 3.95 32.66 18.44
CA SER A 231 4.34 33.01 19.81
C SER A 231 5.44 32.13 20.41
N SER A 232 5.66 30.92 19.87
CA SER A 232 6.70 30.00 20.37
C SER A 232 8.08 30.27 19.76
N ALA A 233 8.14 30.91 18.59
CA ALA A 233 9.39 31.29 17.94
C ALA A 233 10.05 32.52 18.60
N MET A 234 9.26 33.42 19.21
CA MET A 234 9.79 34.60 19.92
C MET A 234 10.43 34.27 21.28
N SER A 235 10.09 33.14 21.91
CA SER A 235 10.65 32.79 23.23
C SER A 235 12.07 32.19 23.16
N LEU A 236 12.56 31.82 21.97
CA LEU A 236 13.92 31.32 21.77
C LEU A 236 14.95 32.42 21.53
N HIS A 237 14.53 33.61 21.06
CA HIS A 237 15.43 34.74 20.84
C HIS A 237 15.59 35.68 22.05
N ALA A 238 14.67 35.65 23.03
CA ALA A 238 14.78 36.50 24.23
C ALA A 238 15.76 35.95 25.30
N GLY A 239 16.28 34.73 25.14
CA GLY A 239 17.14 34.06 26.12
C GLY A 239 18.64 34.23 25.93
N GLN A 240 19.11 34.97 24.90
CA GLN A 240 20.54 35.10 24.57
C GLN A 240 21.15 36.49 24.82
N GLU A 241 20.44 37.45 25.42
CA GLU A 241 20.98 38.81 25.65
C GLU A 241 21.21 39.20 27.13
N ILE A 242 21.25 38.26 28.08
CA ILE A 242 21.62 38.57 29.46
C ILE A 242 22.80 37.71 29.91
N GLU A 243 24.00 38.07 29.44
CA GLU A 243 25.27 37.90 30.15
C GLU A 243 26.36 38.72 29.42
N GLN A 244 26.44 40.01 29.79
CA GLN A 244 27.65 40.84 29.73
C GLN A 244 27.96 41.34 31.13
#